data_AF-A0A920GDP7-F1
#
_entry.id   AF-A0A920GDP7-F1
#
_cell.length_a   1.000
_cell.length_b   1.000
_cell.length_c   1.000
_cell.angle_alpha   90.00
_cell.angle_beta   90.00
_cell.angle_gamma   90.00
#
_symmetry.space_group_name_H-M   'P 1'
#
loop_
_entity.id
_entity.type
_entity.pdbx_description
1 polymer ?
#
loop_
_entity_poly.entity_id
_entity_poly.type
_entity_poly.pdbx_seq_one_letter_code
_entity_poly.pdbx_strand_id
1 'polypeptide(L)'
;MFEEHLALLTNGDYTILPLPKIVETLKSGQLLPDRTVGISIDDAYLSVYENAWPLLKAANLPFTIFVATSPVDRNLSGYMSWDQLRELKAAGVTVGSQTHTHPHMHTLSVERVREEIDTSNQIFLNELGERPELFAYPYGEYSRFVIDAIKDAGFTAAFGQNSGIMHTDEDFFELPRFAFNENYGALSRLKLAINGLPLKIKDLTPDDMVLKDNPPIYGFTLDEEMSPVSQLRCFASNHGKLEVSLLGLRAEIRLPGPLPSPRGRINCTMPAGKERWRWYGRQFLTP
;
A
#
# COMPACT_ATOMS: atom_id res chain seq x y z
N MET A 1 -17.46 -13.94 3.26
CA MET A 1 -16.73 -12.67 3.07
C MET A 1 -15.65 -12.75 1.99
N PHE A 2 -14.52 -13.46 2.18
CA PHE A 2 -13.47 -13.46 1.13
C PHE A 2 -13.96 -14.04 -0.22
N GLU A 3 -14.75 -15.11 -0.18
CA GLU A 3 -15.42 -15.65 -1.38
C GLU A 3 -16.31 -14.63 -2.10
N GLU A 4 -16.98 -13.73 -1.37
CA GLU A 4 -17.80 -12.65 -1.96
C GLU A 4 -16.93 -11.59 -2.64
N HIS A 5 -15.75 -11.33 -2.08
CA HIS A 5 -14.76 -10.46 -2.74
C HIS A 5 -14.31 -11.08 -4.06
N LEU A 6 -13.96 -12.38 -4.06
CA LEU A 6 -13.55 -13.07 -5.27
C LEU A 6 -14.68 -13.12 -6.29
N ALA A 7 -15.91 -13.42 -5.88
CA ALA A 7 -17.07 -13.42 -6.76
C ALA A 7 -17.31 -12.03 -7.41
N LEU A 8 -17.09 -10.94 -6.67
CA LEU A 8 -17.18 -9.58 -7.23
C LEU A 8 -16.07 -9.31 -8.26
N LEU A 9 -14.84 -9.74 -7.99
CA LEU A 9 -13.70 -9.53 -8.88
C LEU A 9 -13.80 -10.39 -10.15
N THR A 10 -14.33 -11.60 -10.06
CA THR A 10 -14.47 -12.53 -11.19
C THR A 10 -15.70 -12.22 -12.06
N ASN A 11 -16.82 -11.82 -11.47
CA ASN A 11 -18.07 -11.59 -12.21
C ASN A 11 -18.30 -10.12 -12.61
N GLY A 12 -17.46 -9.20 -12.12
CA GLY A 12 -17.54 -7.78 -12.45
C GLY A 12 -16.60 -7.38 -13.58
N ASP A 13 -16.71 -6.13 -14.03
CA ASP A 13 -15.84 -5.56 -15.07
C ASP A 13 -14.47 -5.14 -14.50
N TYR A 14 -13.73 -6.06 -13.90
CA TYR A 14 -12.41 -5.81 -13.31
C TYR A 14 -11.32 -6.57 -14.06
N THR A 15 -10.15 -5.93 -14.21
CA THR A 15 -8.97 -6.57 -14.78
C THR A 15 -8.01 -6.92 -13.66
N ILE A 16 -7.90 -8.20 -13.30
CA ILE A 16 -6.99 -8.62 -12.22
C ILE A 16 -5.63 -8.95 -12.84
N LEU A 17 -4.58 -8.23 -12.44
CA LEU A 17 -3.23 -8.42 -12.97
C LEU A 17 -2.24 -8.74 -11.85
N PRO A 18 -1.15 -9.49 -12.14
CA PRO A 18 -0.05 -9.63 -11.21
C PRO A 18 0.50 -8.27 -10.81
N LEU A 19 0.76 -8.06 -9.51
CA LEU A 19 1.24 -6.78 -8.99
C LEU A 19 2.55 -6.30 -9.66
N PRO A 20 3.55 -7.17 -9.94
CA PRO A 20 4.73 -6.75 -10.71
C PRO A 20 4.38 -6.18 -12.08
N LYS A 21 3.38 -6.73 -12.77
CA LYS A 21 2.96 -6.25 -14.09
C LYS A 21 2.31 -4.87 -14.01
N ILE A 22 1.52 -4.64 -12.96
CA ILE A 22 0.91 -3.34 -12.67
C ILE A 22 2.01 -2.29 -12.46
N VAL A 23 2.97 -2.59 -11.59
CA VAL A 23 4.11 -1.70 -11.29
C VAL A 23 4.94 -1.42 -12.55
N GLU A 24 5.34 -2.46 -13.29
CA GLU A 24 6.12 -2.32 -14.53
C GLU A 24 5.42 -1.41 -15.54
N THR A 25 4.12 -1.64 -15.77
CA THR A 25 3.32 -0.88 -16.72
C THR A 25 3.28 0.60 -16.33
N LEU A 26 2.99 0.91 -15.06
CA LEU A 26 2.95 2.28 -14.56
C LEU A 26 4.34 2.96 -14.61
N LYS A 27 5.42 2.25 -14.25
CA LYS A 27 6.80 2.78 -14.33
C LYS A 27 7.21 3.12 -15.76
N SER A 28 6.69 2.39 -16.75
CA SER A 28 6.94 2.67 -18.17
C SER A 28 6.12 3.84 -18.73
N GLY A 29 5.27 4.48 -17.91
CA GLY A 29 4.36 5.55 -18.33
C GLY A 29 3.15 5.05 -19.14
N GLN A 30 2.94 3.73 -19.20
CA GLN A 30 1.81 3.14 -19.90
C GLN A 30 0.56 3.13 -19.02
N LEU A 31 -0.61 3.24 -19.67
CA LEU A 31 -1.89 3.16 -19.00
C LEU A 31 -2.30 1.70 -18.78
N LEU A 32 -2.87 1.43 -17.62
CA LEU A 32 -3.53 0.16 -17.33
C LEU A 32 -4.96 0.16 -17.90
N PRO A 33 -5.54 -1.01 -18.19
CA PRO A 33 -6.98 -1.14 -18.40
C PRO A 33 -7.77 -0.50 -17.25
N ASP A 34 -8.92 0.11 -17.56
CA ASP A 34 -9.80 0.63 -16.50
C ASP A 34 -10.15 -0.49 -15.52
N ARG A 35 -10.32 -0.13 -14.24
CA ARG A 35 -10.65 -1.08 -13.16
C ARG A 35 -9.65 -2.22 -13.00
N THR A 36 -8.36 -1.93 -13.23
CA THR A 36 -7.28 -2.86 -12.90
C THR A 36 -7.12 -2.98 -11.39
N VAL A 37 -7.03 -4.22 -10.87
CA VAL A 37 -6.85 -4.51 -9.44
C VAL A 37 -5.67 -5.48 -9.27
N GLY A 38 -4.77 -5.13 -8.34
CA GLY A 38 -3.74 -6.04 -7.83
C GLY A 38 -4.13 -6.56 -6.45
N ILE A 39 -3.96 -7.86 -6.22
CA ILE A 39 -4.22 -8.50 -4.92
C ILE A 39 -2.88 -8.71 -4.22
N SER A 40 -2.74 -8.15 -3.02
CA SER A 40 -1.59 -8.42 -2.14
C SER A 40 -2.07 -8.90 -0.77
N ILE A 41 -1.34 -9.84 -0.19
CA ILE A 41 -1.55 -10.35 1.17
C ILE A 41 -0.22 -10.25 1.91
N ASP A 42 -0.25 -9.85 3.18
CA ASP A 42 0.94 -9.63 4.00
C ASP A 42 1.15 -10.79 5.00
N ASP A 43 2.32 -10.81 5.63
CA ASP A 43 2.71 -11.60 6.81
C ASP A 43 2.86 -13.12 6.62
N ALA A 44 2.51 -13.70 5.47
CA ALA A 44 2.69 -15.13 5.21
C ALA A 44 1.99 -16.08 6.21
N TYR A 45 0.84 -15.68 6.76
CA TYR A 45 0.03 -16.56 7.61
C TYR A 45 -0.36 -17.87 6.90
N LEU A 46 -0.38 -18.97 7.65
CA LEU A 46 -0.77 -20.30 7.17
C LEU A 46 -2.19 -20.32 6.58
N SER A 47 -3.08 -19.47 7.09
CA SER A 47 -4.46 -19.35 6.59
C SER A 47 -4.51 -18.91 5.12
N VAL A 48 -3.48 -18.22 4.61
CA VAL A 48 -3.34 -17.86 3.20
C VAL A 48 -3.17 -19.13 2.37
N TYR A 49 -2.29 -20.04 2.81
CA TYR A 49 -2.04 -21.30 2.13
C TYR A 49 -3.23 -22.26 2.18
N GLU A 50 -3.82 -22.42 3.36
CA GLU A 50 -4.87 -23.42 3.59
C GLU A 50 -6.24 -22.98 3.06
N ASN A 51 -6.55 -21.68 3.10
CA ASN A 51 -7.89 -21.17 2.81
C ASN A 51 -7.94 -20.24 1.60
N ALA A 52 -7.04 -19.24 1.51
CA ALA A 52 -7.13 -18.23 0.46
C ALA A 52 -6.61 -18.73 -0.89
N TRP A 53 -5.46 -19.41 -0.89
CA TRP A 53 -4.79 -19.86 -2.11
C TRP A 53 -5.62 -20.84 -2.94
N PRO A 54 -6.29 -21.87 -2.36
CA PRO A 54 -7.15 -22.76 -3.14
C PRO A 54 -8.26 -22.02 -3.89
N LEU A 55 -8.85 -21.00 -3.25
CA LEU A 55 -9.91 -20.18 -3.84
C LEU A 55 -9.37 -19.27 -4.95
N LEU A 56 -8.25 -18.58 -4.71
CA LEU A 56 -7.58 -17.73 -5.71
C LEU A 56 -7.12 -18.54 -6.92
N LYS A 57 -6.55 -19.73 -6.69
CA LYS A 57 -6.12 -20.67 -7.73
C LYS A 57 -7.30 -21.16 -8.56
N ALA A 58 -8.40 -21.57 -7.91
CA ALA A 58 -9.62 -22.00 -8.60
C ALA A 58 -10.24 -20.89 -9.47
N ALA A 59 -10.14 -19.63 -9.01
CA ALA A 59 -10.60 -18.46 -9.75
C ALA A 59 -9.58 -17.92 -10.77
N ASN A 60 -8.39 -18.53 -10.89
CA ASN A 60 -7.27 -18.08 -11.72
C ASN A 60 -6.88 -16.60 -11.46
N LEU A 61 -6.92 -16.19 -10.20
CA LEU A 61 -6.62 -14.81 -9.79
C LEU A 61 -5.18 -14.71 -9.27
N PRO A 62 -4.32 -13.88 -9.89
CA PRO A 62 -2.97 -13.69 -9.41
C PRO A 62 -2.97 -12.88 -8.11
N PHE A 63 -2.01 -13.18 -7.22
CA PHE A 63 -1.76 -12.37 -6.03
C PHE A 63 -0.28 -12.35 -5.69
N THR A 64 0.09 -11.39 -4.84
CA THR A 64 1.41 -11.26 -4.24
C THR A 64 1.34 -11.54 -2.75
N ILE A 65 2.24 -12.35 -2.22
CA ILE A 65 2.43 -12.55 -0.77
C ILE A 65 3.68 -11.80 -0.33
N PHE A 66 3.54 -10.86 0.60
CA PHE A 66 4.66 -10.21 1.26
C PHE A 66 5.04 -11.01 2.52
N VAL A 67 6.32 -11.34 2.65
CA VAL A 67 6.81 -12.29 3.66
C VAL A 67 7.79 -11.60 4.60
N ALA A 68 7.48 -11.61 5.89
CA ALA A 68 8.46 -11.40 6.94
C ALA A 68 9.19 -12.72 7.19
N THR A 69 10.52 -12.74 7.07
CA THR A 69 11.26 -14.02 7.01
C THR A 69 11.44 -14.70 8.36
N SER A 70 11.59 -13.95 9.46
CA SER A 70 11.81 -14.53 10.80
C SER A 70 10.67 -15.45 11.27
N PRO A 71 9.37 -15.09 11.15
CA PRO A 71 8.29 -16.00 11.54
C PRO A 71 8.31 -17.34 10.79
N VAL A 72 8.64 -17.32 9.50
CA VAL A 72 8.74 -18.50 8.63
C VAL A 72 9.98 -19.33 9.00
N ASP A 73 11.16 -18.72 9.08
CA ASP A 73 12.42 -19.38 9.47
C ASP A 73 12.32 -20.09 10.83
N ARG A 74 11.63 -19.46 11.77
CA ARG A 74 11.45 -19.99 13.13
C ARG A 74 10.32 -21.00 13.24
N ASN A 75 9.64 -21.33 12.14
CA ASN A 75 8.46 -22.20 12.09
C ASN A 75 7.43 -21.81 13.17
N LEU A 76 7.14 -20.50 13.30
CA LEU A 76 6.15 -20.04 14.26
C LEU A 76 4.78 -20.60 13.90
N SER A 77 4.05 -21.09 14.91
CA SER A 77 2.70 -21.60 14.72
C SER A 77 1.79 -20.53 14.07
N GLY A 78 1.05 -20.93 13.04
CA GLY A 78 0.17 -20.06 12.29
C GLY A 78 0.81 -19.33 11.10
N TYR A 79 2.10 -19.55 10.83
CA TYR A 79 2.79 -19.07 9.62
C TYR A 79 3.06 -20.21 8.64
N MET A 80 3.20 -19.86 7.36
CA MET A 80 3.63 -20.81 6.34
C MET A 80 5.07 -21.28 6.58
N SER A 81 5.41 -22.44 6.02
CA SER A 81 6.80 -22.90 5.88
C SER A 81 7.42 -22.44 4.55
N TRP A 82 8.74 -22.54 4.44
CA TRP A 82 9.43 -22.30 3.17
C TRP A 82 9.01 -23.26 2.05
N ASP A 83 8.69 -24.51 2.38
CA ASP A 83 8.20 -25.47 1.39
C ASP A 83 6.85 -25.05 0.81
N GLN A 84 5.95 -24.52 1.66
CA GLN A 84 4.67 -23.96 1.20
C GLN A 84 4.88 -22.70 0.35
N LEU A 85 5.82 -21.83 0.71
CA LEU A 85 6.17 -20.66 -0.10
C LEU A 85 6.78 -21.04 -1.46
N ARG A 86 7.61 -22.09 -1.52
CA ARG A 86 8.12 -22.66 -2.78
C ARG A 86 6.99 -23.20 -3.64
N GLU A 87 6.01 -23.89 -3.05
CA GLU A 87 4.86 -24.41 -3.78
C GLU A 87 4.00 -23.27 -4.36
N LEU A 88 3.73 -22.22 -3.57
CA LEU A 88 3.03 -21.02 -4.03
C LEU A 88 3.77 -20.38 -5.20
N LYS A 89 5.09 -20.17 -5.07
CA LYS A 89 5.94 -19.59 -6.11
C LYS A 89 5.94 -20.44 -7.39
N ALA A 90 6.06 -21.76 -7.26
CA ALA A 90 6.00 -22.69 -8.39
C ALA A 90 4.63 -22.65 -9.11
N ALA A 91 3.57 -22.29 -8.39
CA ALA A 91 2.22 -22.07 -8.94
C ALA A 91 2.01 -20.64 -9.51
N GLY A 92 3.05 -19.81 -9.57
CA GLY A 92 2.99 -18.46 -10.16
C GLY A 92 2.60 -17.34 -9.19
N VAL A 93 2.54 -17.61 -7.87
CA VAL A 93 2.34 -16.56 -6.87
C VAL A 93 3.60 -15.72 -6.76
N THR A 94 3.45 -14.39 -6.80
CA THR A 94 4.57 -13.48 -6.59
C THR A 94 4.93 -13.42 -5.10
N VAL A 95 6.22 -13.52 -4.77
CA VAL A 95 6.73 -13.33 -3.40
C VAL A 95 7.40 -11.96 -3.29
N GLY A 96 6.96 -11.16 -2.32
CA GLY A 96 7.50 -9.85 -1.94
C GLY A 96 8.19 -9.90 -0.57
N SER A 97 9.06 -8.93 -0.28
CA SER A 97 9.72 -8.81 1.03
C SER A 97 8.92 -7.93 2.00
N GLN A 98 8.92 -8.29 3.28
CA GLN A 98 8.32 -7.52 4.38
C GLN A 98 9.26 -7.50 5.60
N THR A 99 10.56 -7.30 5.36
CA THR A 99 11.67 -7.34 6.35
C THR A 99 11.97 -8.72 6.92
N HIS A 100 12.90 -8.79 7.88
CA HIS A 100 13.18 -10.01 8.61
C HIS A 100 12.24 -10.17 9.81
N THR A 101 12.22 -9.22 10.74
CA THR A 101 11.52 -9.33 12.03
C THR A 101 10.19 -8.58 12.11
N HIS A 102 9.75 -7.93 11.03
CA HIS A 102 8.54 -7.10 10.98
C HIS A 102 8.54 -5.90 11.99
N PRO A 103 9.60 -5.08 12.07
CA PRO A 103 9.67 -4.00 13.05
C PRO A 103 8.98 -2.71 12.58
N HIS A 104 8.73 -1.80 13.52
CA HIS A 104 8.43 -0.39 13.22
C HIS A 104 9.69 0.32 12.68
N MET A 105 9.97 0.18 11.38
CA MET A 105 11.26 0.53 10.78
C MET A 105 11.70 1.98 11.04
N HIS A 106 10.75 2.93 11.09
CA HIS A 106 11.04 4.34 11.34
C HIS A 106 11.62 4.63 12.74
N THR A 107 11.50 3.68 13.68
CA THR A 107 12.03 3.79 15.05
C THR A 107 13.44 3.22 15.20
N LEU A 108 13.93 2.51 14.19
CA LEU A 108 15.25 1.88 14.20
C LEU A 108 16.34 2.85 13.76
N SER A 109 17.59 2.53 14.08
CA SER A 109 18.73 3.20 13.45
C SER A 109 18.84 2.79 11.97
N VAL A 110 19.54 3.60 11.18
CA VAL A 110 19.78 3.32 9.75
C VAL A 110 20.48 1.97 9.57
N GLU A 111 21.43 1.65 10.44
CA GLU A 111 22.17 0.37 10.43
C GLU A 111 21.23 -0.80 10.68
N ARG A 112 20.35 -0.69 11.69
CA ARG A 112 19.36 -1.73 11.99
C ARG A 112 18.35 -1.92 10.87
N VAL A 113 17.94 -0.86 10.18
CA VAL A 113 17.10 -0.97 8.98
C VAL A 113 17.81 -1.73 7.87
N ARG A 114 19.07 -1.42 7.60
CA ARG A 114 19.86 -2.15 6.59
C ARG A 114 20.04 -3.62 6.96
N GLU A 115 20.34 -3.91 8.22
CA GLU A 115 20.45 -5.29 8.70
C GLU A 115 19.15 -6.09 8.53
N GLU A 116 17.98 -5.48 8.80
CA GLU A 116 16.67 -6.11 8.57
C GLU A 116 16.47 -6.49 7.09
N ILE A 117 16.83 -5.58 6.19
CA ILE A 117 16.71 -5.77 4.75
C ILE A 117 17.69 -6.83 4.26
N ASP A 118 18.97 -6.70 4.60
CA ASP A 118 20.04 -7.59 4.15
C ASP A 118 19.83 -9.03 4.65
N THR A 119 19.43 -9.18 5.92
CA THR A 119 19.11 -10.50 6.48
C THR A 119 17.95 -11.14 5.71
N SER A 120 16.86 -10.41 5.48
CA SER A 120 15.72 -10.93 4.73
C SER A 120 16.10 -11.31 3.29
N ASN A 121 16.91 -10.48 2.61
CA ASN A 121 17.39 -10.73 1.26
C ASN A 121 18.25 -11.99 1.17
N GLN A 122 19.14 -12.21 2.14
CA GLN A 122 19.98 -13.40 2.18
C GLN A 122 19.15 -14.67 2.39
N ILE A 123 18.13 -14.61 3.25
CA ILE A 123 17.21 -15.73 3.46
C ILE A 123 16.44 -16.04 2.18
N PHE A 124 15.87 -15.04 1.49
CA PHE A 124 15.19 -15.28 0.22
C PHE A 124 16.10 -15.89 -0.85
N LEU A 125 17.35 -15.44 -0.96
CA LEU A 125 18.33 -16.04 -1.86
C LEU A 125 18.57 -17.51 -1.55
N ASN A 126 18.71 -17.86 -0.27
CA ASN A 126 18.95 -19.23 0.16
C ASN A 126 17.73 -20.13 -0.07
N GLU A 127 16.53 -19.62 0.25
CA GLU A 127 15.32 -20.44 0.28
C GLU A 127 14.62 -20.51 -1.08
N LEU A 128 14.63 -19.41 -1.86
CA LEU A 128 13.90 -19.26 -3.11
C LEU A 128 14.80 -19.02 -4.33
N GLY A 129 16.13 -18.92 -4.16
CA GLY A 129 17.11 -18.73 -5.23
C GLY A 129 17.16 -17.32 -5.82
N GLU A 130 16.35 -16.38 -5.32
CA GLU A 130 16.30 -15.00 -5.80
C GLU A 130 15.84 -14.05 -4.69
N ARG A 131 16.08 -12.75 -4.88
CA ARG A 131 15.56 -11.70 -4.00
C ARG A 131 14.23 -11.18 -4.56
N PRO A 132 13.22 -10.91 -3.71
CA PRO A 132 12.04 -10.18 -4.13
C PRO A 132 12.37 -8.78 -4.67
N GLU A 133 11.66 -8.34 -5.69
CA GLU A 133 11.79 -6.98 -6.24
C GLU A 133 10.83 -5.98 -5.60
N LEU A 134 9.75 -6.48 -4.99
CA LEU A 134 8.70 -5.69 -4.36
C LEU A 134 8.83 -5.75 -2.84
N PHE A 135 8.55 -4.62 -2.18
CA PHE A 135 8.63 -4.49 -0.73
C PHE A 135 7.31 -3.98 -0.12
N ALA A 136 6.88 -4.51 1.02
CA ALA A 136 5.80 -3.92 1.81
C ALA A 136 6.35 -3.45 3.15
N TYR A 137 6.06 -2.20 3.51
CA TYR A 137 6.47 -1.69 4.82
C TYR A 137 5.65 -2.36 5.92
N PRO A 138 6.27 -2.92 6.98
CA PRO A 138 5.56 -3.35 8.17
C PRO A 138 4.62 -2.26 8.67
N TYR A 139 3.36 -2.62 8.92
CA TYR A 139 2.30 -1.70 9.34
C TYR A 139 1.98 -0.53 8.37
N GLY A 140 2.55 -0.57 7.15
CA GLY A 140 2.49 0.51 6.18
C GLY A 140 3.27 1.76 6.59
N GLU A 141 4.23 1.62 7.50
CA GLU A 141 4.98 2.73 8.11
C GLU A 141 6.37 2.89 7.49
N TYR A 142 6.71 4.13 7.15
CA TYR A 142 8.02 4.45 6.60
C TYR A 142 8.44 5.87 6.99
N SER A 143 9.70 6.18 6.75
CA SER A 143 10.31 7.51 6.84
C SER A 143 11.26 7.70 5.67
N ARG A 144 11.80 8.92 5.49
CA ARG A 144 12.69 9.17 4.34
C ARG A 144 13.93 8.28 4.32
N PHE A 145 14.57 8.08 5.47
CA PHE A 145 15.76 7.22 5.55
C PHE A 145 15.45 5.73 5.33
N VAL A 146 14.23 5.28 5.67
CA VAL A 146 13.78 3.92 5.39
C VAL A 146 13.59 3.74 3.88
N ILE A 147 12.94 4.72 3.21
CA ILE A 147 12.79 4.71 1.75
C ILE A 147 14.16 4.64 1.07
N ASP A 148 15.13 5.44 1.53
CA ASP A 148 16.48 5.45 0.96
C ASP A 148 17.18 4.08 1.12
N ALA A 149 17.06 3.44 2.29
CA ALA A 149 17.61 2.10 2.50
C ALA A 149 16.96 1.02 1.60
N ILE A 150 15.66 1.13 1.32
CA ILE A 150 14.95 0.23 0.41
C ILE A 150 15.40 0.45 -1.04
N LYS A 151 15.60 1.71 -1.45
CA LYS A 151 16.18 2.05 -2.77
C LYS A 151 17.60 1.49 -2.91
N ASP A 152 18.45 1.71 -1.92
CA ASP A 152 19.84 1.23 -1.89
C ASP A 152 19.94 -0.30 -1.99
N ALA A 153 18.98 -1.02 -1.39
CA ALA A 153 18.93 -2.49 -1.43
C ALA A 153 18.51 -3.07 -2.80
N GLY A 154 18.05 -2.22 -3.72
CA GLY A 154 17.70 -2.59 -5.09
C GLY A 154 16.25 -3.02 -5.31
N PHE A 155 15.34 -2.74 -4.37
CA PHE A 155 13.90 -2.93 -4.61
C PHE A 155 13.41 -1.99 -5.72
N THR A 156 12.40 -2.41 -6.47
CA THR A 156 11.88 -1.66 -7.62
C THR A 156 10.65 -0.83 -7.29
N ALA A 157 9.92 -1.22 -6.24
CA ALA A 157 8.77 -0.52 -5.70
C ALA A 157 8.49 -0.97 -4.25
N ALA A 158 7.86 -0.08 -3.47
CA ALA A 158 7.47 -0.36 -2.10
C ALA A 158 6.06 0.16 -1.77
N PHE A 159 5.35 -0.56 -0.90
CA PHE A 159 3.94 -0.35 -0.62
C PHE A 159 3.67 0.01 0.83
N GLY A 160 2.97 1.12 1.05
CA GLY A 160 2.44 1.53 2.34
C GLY A 160 1.02 0.99 2.61
N GLN A 161 0.37 1.54 3.64
CA GLN A 161 -1.06 1.33 3.93
C GLN A 161 -1.85 2.65 3.87
N ASN A 162 -1.44 3.52 2.96
CA ASN A 162 -2.13 4.74 2.58
C ASN A 162 -3.31 4.39 1.65
N SER A 163 -4.53 4.82 1.98
CA SER A 163 -5.69 4.61 1.10
C SER A 163 -5.54 5.47 -0.15
N GLY A 164 -5.44 4.89 -1.34
CA GLY A 164 -5.21 5.62 -2.58
C GLY A 164 -5.11 4.70 -3.78
N ILE A 165 -5.07 5.28 -4.98
CA ILE A 165 -5.01 4.53 -6.23
C ILE A 165 -3.69 4.83 -6.91
N MET A 166 -2.92 3.78 -7.22
CA MET A 166 -1.63 3.92 -7.90
C MET A 166 -1.78 4.61 -9.27
N HIS A 167 -0.82 5.47 -9.61
CA HIS A 167 -0.72 6.07 -10.95
C HIS A 167 0.75 6.28 -11.38
N THR A 168 0.95 6.69 -12.63
CA THR A 168 2.27 6.83 -13.27
C THR A 168 3.18 7.90 -12.66
N ASP A 169 2.61 8.84 -11.90
CA ASP A 169 3.28 10.06 -11.47
C ASP A 169 3.60 10.06 -9.95
N GLU A 170 3.40 8.91 -9.28
CA GLU A 170 3.67 8.74 -7.84
C GLU A 170 5.12 8.32 -7.56
N ASP A 171 5.59 8.51 -6.32
CA ASP A 171 6.81 7.84 -5.86
C ASP A 171 6.53 6.34 -5.70
N PHE A 172 7.18 5.52 -6.53
CA PHE A 172 7.03 4.06 -6.53
C PHE A 172 7.50 3.39 -5.23
N PHE A 173 8.10 4.13 -4.30
CA PHE A 173 8.45 3.64 -2.96
C PHE A 173 7.45 4.07 -1.88
N GLU A 174 6.33 4.68 -2.26
CA GLU A 174 5.24 5.09 -1.38
C GLU A 174 3.87 4.61 -1.88
N LEU A 175 3.83 3.54 -2.67
CA LEU A 175 2.61 3.12 -3.37
C LEU A 175 1.47 2.82 -2.38
N PRO A 176 0.26 3.36 -2.62
CA PRO A 176 -0.87 3.20 -1.73
C PRO A 176 -1.50 1.81 -1.83
N ARG A 177 -2.13 1.39 -0.74
CA ARG A 177 -2.95 0.16 -0.67
C ARG A 177 -4.15 0.38 0.25
N PHE A 178 -5.27 -0.25 -0.09
CA PHE A 178 -6.40 -0.36 0.83
C PHE A 178 -6.22 -1.59 1.71
N ALA A 179 -6.10 -1.39 3.02
CA ALA A 179 -6.12 -2.48 3.98
C ALA A 179 -7.54 -3.05 4.12
N PHE A 180 -7.65 -4.37 3.97
CA PHE A 180 -8.84 -5.19 4.25
C PHE A 180 -8.48 -6.20 5.35
N ASN A 181 -9.04 -6.01 6.54
CA ASN A 181 -8.96 -6.91 7.68
C ASN A 181 -10.35 -7.06 8.32
N GLU A 182 -10.46 -7.69 9.48
CA GLU A 182 -11.76 -7.92 10.15
C GLU A 182 -12.61 -6.66 10.31
N ASN A 183 -11.99 -5.52 10.64
CA ASN A 183 -12.69 -4.24 10.82
C ASN A 183 -13.01 -3.52 9.51
N TYR A 184 -12.41 -3.96 8.40
CA TYR A 184 -12.41 -3.26 7.12
C TYR A 184 -12.74 -4.19 5.94
N GLY A 185 -13.35 -5.35 6.20
CA GLY A 185 -13.60 -6.40 5.23
C GLY A 185 -14.94 -6.29 4.50
N ALA A 186 -15.76 -5.28 4.78
CA ALA A 186 -17.10 -5.17 4.19
C ALA A 186 -17.05 -5.02 2.66
N LEU A 187 -17.94 -5.74 1.96
CA LEU A 187 -18.05 -5.71 0.49
C LEU A 187 -18.28 -4.30 -0.07
N SER A 188 -19.02 -3.45 0.64
CA SER A 188 -19.25 -2.04 0.26
C SER A 188 -17.95 -1.23 0.22
N ARG A 189 -17.04 -1.47 1.17
CA ARG A 189 -15.71 -0.85 1.18
C ARG A 189 -14.85 -1.37 0.04
N LEU A 190 -14.93 -2.67 -0.26
CA LEU A 190 -14.23 -3.21 -1.42
C LEU A 190 -14.68 -2.52 -2.71
N LYS A 191 -16.00 -2.45 -2.93
CA LYS A 191 -16.59 -1.75 -4.08
C LYS A 191 -16.10 -0.30 -4.16
N LEU A 192 -16.08 0.44 -3.05
CA LEU A 192 -15.58 1.81 -3.01
C LEU A 192 -14.10 1.89 -3.45
N ALA A 193 -13.24 1.02 -2.91
CA ALA A 193 -11.80 1.02 -3.21
C ALA A 193 -11.51 0.67 -4.68
N ILE A 194 -12.07 -0.42 -5.20
CA ILE A 194 -11.80 -0.88 -6.58
C ILE A 194 -12.49 -0.03 -7.66
N ASN A 195 -13.40 0.86 -7.26
CA ASN A 195 -13.99 1.89 -8.13
C ASN A 195 -13.28 3.25 -8.01
N GLY A 196 -12.26 3.37 -7.16
CA GLY A 196 -11.51 4.62 -7.00
C GLY A 196 -10.77 5.02 -8.28
N LEU A 197 -10.40 6.28 -8.33
CA LEU A 197 -9.49 6.87 -9.30
C LEU A 197 -8.36 7.59 -8.57
N PRO A 198 -7.18 7.77 -9.18
CA PRO A 198 -6.12 8.54 -8.56
C PRO A 198 -6.56 10.00 -8.39
N LEU A 199 -6.24 10.57 -7.23
CA LEU A 199 -6.20 12.02 -7.04
C LEU A 199 -4.73 12.44 -7.16
N LYS A 200 -4.36 12.92 -8.36
CA LYS A 200 -2.97 13.24 -8.66
C LYS A 200 -2.54 14.53 -7.97
N ILE A 201 -1.46 14.44 -7.20
CA ILE A 201 -0.91 15.55 -6.43
C ILE A 201 0.61 15.65 -6.62
N LYS A 202 1.17 16.82 -6.29
CA LYS A 202 2.61 17.10 -6.20
C LYS A 202 2.88 18.09 -5.07
N ASP A 203 4.16 18.37 -4.81
CA ASP A 203 4.62 19.33 -3.79
C ASP A 203 4.03 19.08 -2.38
N LEU A 204 3.87 17.81 -1.98
CA LEU A 204 3.30 17.45 -0.69
C LEU A 204 4.09 18.08 0.48
N THR A 205 3.37 18.55 1.50
CA THR A 205 3.96 19.09 2.74
C THR A 205 3.15 18.59 3.95
N PRO A 206 3.79 18.02 4.99
CA PRO A 206 5.12 17.43 4.94
C PRO A 206 5.13 16.19 4.05
N ASP A 207 6.26 15.93 3.41
CA ASP A 207 6.49 14.79 2.52
C ASP A 207 6.95 13.53 3.27
N ASP A 208 7.43 13.64 4.51
CA ASP A 208 7.68 12.51 5.40
C ASP A 208 6.40 12.09 6.15
N MET A 209 6.23 10.78 6.36
CA MET A 209 5.15 10.23 7.18
C MET A 209 5.39 10.47 8.67
N VAL A 210 6.65 10.55 9.13
CA VAL A 210 6.97 10.84 10.53
C VAL A 210 6.91 12.35 10.78
N LEU A 211 5.93 12.78 11.55
CA LEU A 211 5.75 14.19 11.87
C LEU A 211 6.76 14.68 12.90
N LYS A 212 7.24 15.91 12.70
CA LYS A 212 8.00 16.65 13.72
C LYS A 212 7.08 17.50 14.59
N ASP A 213 6.06 18.09 13.97
CA ASP A 213 5.07 18.94 14.60
C ASP A 213 3.66 18.36 14.42
N ASN A 214 2.84 18.41 15.46
CA ASN A 214 1.46 17.91 15.45
C ASN A 214 0.51 18.95 16.09
N PRO A 215 -0.40 19.59 15.33
CA PRO A 215 -0.75 19.30 13.94
C PRO A 215 0.31 19.76 12.92
N PRO A 216 0.46 19.04 11.80
CA PRO A 216 1.37 19.46 10.74
C PRO A 216 0.78 20.62 9.91
N ILE A 217 1.66 21.42 9.31
CA ILE A 217 1.26 22.26 8.17
C ILE A 217 1.08 21.32 6.98
N TYR A 218 -0.18 21.05 6.61
CA TYR A 218 -0.51 20.06 5.59
C TYR A 218 -1.03 20.70 4.29
N GLY A 219 -0.43 20.33 3.16
CA GLY A 219 -0.85 20.83 1.85
C GLY A 219 -0.20 20.10 0.68
N PHE A 220 -0.80 20.24 -0.49
CA PHE A 220 -0.30 19.69 -1.75
C PHE A 220 -0.84 20.47 -2.95
N THR A 221 -0.16 20.38 -4.07
CA THR A 221 -0.58 20.96 -5.34
C THR A 221 -1.32 19.90 -6.15
N LEU A 222 -2.54 20.18 -6.61
CA LEU A 222 -3.26 19.27 -7.50
C LEU A 222 -2.71 19.36 -8.93
N ASP A 223 -2.77 18.25 -9.66
CA ASP A 223 -2.55 18.28 -11.11
C ASP A 223 -3.66 19.10 -11.82
N GLU A 224 -3.35 19.68 -12.98
CA GLU A 224 -4.29 20.45 -13.80
C GLU A 224 -5.52 19.61 -14.19
N GLU A 225 -5.34 18.30 -14.46
CA GLU A 225 -6.44 17.37 -14.78
C GLU A 225 -7.43 17.17 -13.62
N MET A 226 -7.13 17.66 -12.41
CA MET A 226 -8.04 17.62 -11.25
C MET A 226 -9.04 18.79 -11.23
N SER A 227 -9.08 19.64 -12.25
CA SER A 227 -10.02 20.77 -12.31
C SER A 227 -11.49 20.31 -12.48
N PRO A 228 -12.48 20.95 -11.81
CA PRO A 228 -12.33 22.08 -10.89
C PRO A 228 -11.92 21.63 -9.48
N VAL A 229 -10.81 22.18 -8.99
CA VAL A 229 -10.24 21.86 -7.66
C VAL A 229 -11.15 22.21 -6.48
N SER A 230 -12.17 23.05 -6.70
CA SER A 230 -13.19 23.41 -5.70
C SER A 230 -14.03 22.22 -5.21
N GLN A 231 -13.98 21.07 -5.89
CA GLN A 231 -14.66 19.85 -5.47
C GLN A 231 -13.85 19.03 -4.45
N LEU A 232 -12.60 19.39 -4.16
CA LEU A 232 -11.77 18.72 -3.16
C LEU A 232 -12.40 18.75 -1.77
N ARG A 233 -12.48 17.59 -1.12
CA ARG A 233 -12.92 17.45 0.27
C ARG A 233 -11.88 16.65 1.02
N CYS A 234 -11.42 17.16 2.16
CA CYS A 234 -10.47 16.46 3.01
C CYS A 234 -11.08 16.17 4.38
N PHE A 235 -10.67 15.05 4.96
CA PHE A 235 -11.15 14.55 6.24
C PHE A 235 -9.97 14.02 7.05
N ALA A 236 -9.96 14.26 8.36
CA ALA A 236 -8.96 13.66 9.26
C ALA A 236 -9.60 12.75 10.30
N SER A 237 -8.83 11.77 10.76
CA SER A 237 -9.15 10.98 11.95
C SER A 237 -9.49 11.90 13.11
N ASN A 238 -10.60 11.63 13.80
CA ASN A 238 -11.13 12.38 14.96
C ASN A 238 -11.57 13.84 14.72
N HIS A 239 -11.39 14.40 13.52
CA HIS A 239 -11.79 15.79 13.21
C HIS A 239 -12.88 15.88 12.14
N GLY A 240 -13.20 14.78 11.44
CA GLY A 240 -14.20 14.79 10.39
C GLY A 240 -13.75 15.65 9.20
N LYS A 241 -14.66 16.44 8.63
CA LYS A 241 -14.39 17.30 7.47
C LYS A 241 -13.47 18.47 7.85
N LEU A 242 -12.42 18.68 7.06
CA LEU A 242 -11.44 19.75 7.25
C LEU A 242 -11.74 20.97 6.38
N GLU A 243 -11.19 22.12 6.79
CA GLU A 243 -11.15 23.33 5.97
C GLU A 243 -10.02 23.22 4.94
N VAL A 244 -10.35 23.53 3.68
CA VAL A 244 -9.43 23.50 2.54
C VAL A 244 -9.38 24.90 1.94
N SER A 245 -8.22 25.55 2.01
CA SER A 245 -7.95 26.83 1.35
C SER A 245 -7.26 26.57 0.01
N LEU A 246 -7.81 27.11 -1.08
CA LEU A 246 -7.27 26.92 -2.43
C LEU A 246 -6.56 28.20 -2.90
N LEU A 247 -5.30 28.07 -3.30
CA LEU A 247 -4.47 29.12 -3.89
C LEU A 247 -4.09 28.68 -5.32
N GLY A 248 -5.00 28.88 -6.26
CA GLY A 248 -4.91 28.25 -7.59
C GLY A 248 -5.06 26.73 -7.46
N LEU A 249 -4.06 25.97 -7.89
CA LEU A 249 -4.02 24.50 -7.75
C LEU A 249 -3.48 24.03 -6.39
N ARG A 250 -2.93 24.92 -5.56
CA ARG A 250 -2.42 24.57 -4.25
C ARG A 250 -3.57 24.45 -3.25
N ALA A 251 -3.69 23.30 -2.59
CA ALA A 251 -4.58 23.09 -1.47
C ALA A 251 -3.78 23.15 -0.15
N GLU A 252 -4.17 24.06 0.73
CA GLU A 252 -3.71 24.16 2.11
C GLU A 252 -4.83 23.66 3.03
N ILE A 253 -4.56 22.61 3.81
CA ILE A 253 -5.56 21.93 4.63
C ILE A 253 -5.29 22.26 6.09
N ARG A 254 -6.25 22.93 6.74
CA ARG A 254 -6.12 23.34 8.15
C ARG A 254 -6.68 22.26 9.07
N LEU A 255 -5.84 21.81 10.00
CA LEU A 255 -6.26 20.91 11.08
C LEU A 255 -6.71 21.74 12.28
N PRO A 256 -7.88 21.44 12.89
CA PRO A 256 -8.37 22.16 14.07
C PRO A 256 -7.60 21.82 15.35
N GLY A 257 -6.82 20.73 15.33
CA GLY A 257 -6.01 20.26 16.45
C GLY A 257 -5.10 19.10 16.03
N PRO A 258 -4.32 18.55 16.97
CA PRO A 258 -3.38 17.47 16.67
C PRO A 258 -4.10 16.23 16.13
N LEU A 259 -3.42 15.51 15.25
CA LEU A 259 -3.78 14.16 14.84
C LEU A 259 -3.61 13.17 16.01
N PRO A 260 -4.42 12.10 16.07
CA PRO A 260 -4.30 11.09 17.12
C PRO A 260 -2.98 10.32 17.07
N SER A 261 -2.49 9.94 18.25
CA SER A 261 -1.32 9.08 18.42
C SER A 261 -1.71 7.60 18.53
N PRO A 262 -0.89 6.66 18.01
CA PRO A 262 0.38 6.90 17.31
C PRO A 262 0.21 7.24 15.82
N ARG A 263 -1.00 7.09 15.27
CA ARG A 263 -1.28 7.24 13.83
C ARG A 263 -2.44 8.18 13.56
N GLY A 264 -2.17 9.23 12.80
CA GLY A 264 -3.16 10.10 12.18
C GLY A 264 -3.38 9.75 10.72
N ARG A 265 -4.58 9.99 10.20
CA ARG A 265 -4.84 9.89 8.75
C ARG A 265 -5.56 11.13 8.25
N ILE A 266 -5.19 11.56 7.05
CA ILE A 266 -5.92 12.55 6.28
C ILE A 266 -6.29 11.92 4.94
N ASN A 267 -7.58 11.94 4.60
CA ASN A 267 -8.08 11.46 3.31
C ASN A 267 -8.70 12.62 2.56
N CYS A 268 -8.28 12.82 1.32
CA CYS A 268 -8.81 13.81 0.41
C CYS A 268 -9.45 13.11 -0.80
N THR A 269 -10.67 13.52 -1.14
CA THR A 269 -11.44 12.92 -2.22
C THR A 269 -12.07 13.98 -3.12
N MET A 270 -12.32 13.59 -4.37
CA MET A 270 -13.04 14.38 -5.37
C MET A 270 -13.99 13.48 -6.16
N PRO A 271 -15.21 13.92 -6.50
CA PRO A 271 -16.07 13.15 -7.39
C PRO A 271 -15.45 13.10 -8.81
N ALA A 272 -15.59 11.97 -9.49
CA ALA A 272 -15.07 11.77 -10.85
C ALA A 272 -16.17 11.44 -11.88
N GLY A 273 -17.44 11.59 -11.49
CA GLY A 273 -18.58 11.11 -12.27
C GLY A 273 -18.75 9.59 -12.22
N LYS A 274 -19.84 9.08 -12.80
CA LYS A 274 -20.19 7.64 -12.81
C LYS A 274 -20.10 6.97 -11.44
N GLU A 275 -20.47 7.70 -10.38
CA GLU A 275 -20.39 7.24 -8.98
C GLU A 275 -18.98 6.85 -8.49
N ARG A 276 -17.93 7.28 -9.20
CA ARG A 276 -16.53 7.07 -8.83
C ARG A 276 -15.95 8.28 -8.10
N TRP A 277 -14.92 8.01 -7.30
CA TRP A 277 -14.23 9.00 -6.49
C TRP A 277 -12.73 8.95 -6.75
N ARG A 278 -12.12 10.11 -6.95
CA ARG A 278 -10.67 10.28 -6.84
C ARG A 278 -10.28 10.25 -5.37
N TRP A 279 -9.18 9.58 -5.05
CA TRP A 279 -8.78 9.35 -3.66
C TRP A 279 -7.28 9.54 -3.46
N TYR A 280 -6.92 10.36 -2.48
CA TYR A 280 -5.57 10.44 -1.92
C TYR A 280 -5.66 10.39 -0.40
N GLY A 281 -5.01 9.41 0.20
CA GLY A 281 -4.97 9.22 1.65
C GLY A 281 -3.52 9.23 2.11
N ARG A 282 -3.28 9.93 3.21
CA ARG A 282 -1.97 9.99 3.85
C ARG A 282 -2.11 9.57 5.30
N GLN A 283 -1.32 8.58 5.71
CA GLN A 283 -1.08 8.28 7.11
C GLN A 283 0.12 9.09 7.59
N PHE A 284 0.04 9.54 8.83
CA PHE A 284 1.11 10.22 9.56
C PHE A 284 1.36 9.50 10.88
N LEU A 285 2.64 9.43 11.25
CA LEU A 285 3.10 8.95 12.54
C LEU A 285 3.38 10.17 13.41
N THR A 286 2.72 10.25 14.55
CA THR A 286 2.81 11.41 15.44
C THR A 286 3.86 11.17 16.54
N PRO A 287 4.61 12.21 16.95
CA PRO A 287 5.45 12.18 18.15
C PRO A 287 4.68 11.80 19.42
#